data_AF-A0A8S3U0E1-F1
#
_entry.id   AF-A0A8S3U0E1-F1
#
_cell.length_a   1.000
_cell.length_b   1.000
_cell.length_c   1.000
_cell.angle_alpha   90.00
_cell.angle_beta   90.00
_cell.angle_gamma   90.00
#
_symmetry.space_group_name_H-M   'P 1'
#
loop_
_entity.id
_entity.type
_entity.pdbx_description
1 polymer ?
#
loop_
_entity_poly.entity_id
_entity_poly.type
_entity_poly.pdbx_seq_one_letter_code
_entity_poly.pdbx_strand_id
1 'polypeptide(L)'
;MDCEHITKSQDKVAQRHERLGTQIIYENLENKNVSIKIHAHDRNLAVNKFVRDTQFTVNQNDLWHAVKAVKKAVTKISKGTKRSEGISWSVQLGDKVEPIATHINWAVRNCEQNSLKLKESLDNIVNHYCDNHENCHHSSRCRFDSNYEPSRTVLTNLKARKMLEIAIKSSTIYKYPQDYILAKDTFYVESFNNVVKHISRQKNLLW
;
A
#
# COMPACT_ATOMS: atom_id res chain seq x y z
N MET A 1 -11.34 15.45 -25.41
CA MET A 1 -9.92 15.08 -25.30
C MET A 1 -9.80 13.76 -26.01
N ASP A 2 -9.06 13.71 -27.11
CA ASP A 2 -8.79 12.44 -27.77
C ASP A 2 -7.80 11.65 -26.92
N CYS A 3 -7.95 10.33 -26.91
CA CYS A 3 -7.11 9.45 -26.12
C CYS A 3 -5.74 9.30 -26.81
N GLU A 4 -4.72 9.97 -26.28
CA GLU A 4 -3.36 9.85 -26.77
C GLU A 4 -2.67 8.63 -26.15
N HIS A 5 -2.12 7.76 -27.00
CA HIS A 5 -1.40 6.57 -26.58
C HIS A 5 0.09 6.73 -26.88
N ILE A 6 0.93 6.57 -25.85
CA ILE A 6 2.37 6.46 -26.04
C ILE A 6 2.71 5.11 -26.65
N THR A 7 3.30 5.13 -27.83
CA THR A 7 3.61 3.93 -28.61
C THR A 7 5.11 3.68 -28.68
N LYS A 8 5.50 2.47 -29.13
CA LYS A 8 6.92 2.11 -29.31
C LYS A 8 7.63 2.92 -30.39
N SER A 9 6.89 3.56 -31.30
CA SER A 9 7.47 4.49 -32.28
C SER A 9 7.90 5.81 -31.64
N GLN A 10 7.21 6.25 -30.58
CA GLN A 10 7.55 7.46 -29.82
C GLN A 10 8.66 7.21 -28.80
N ASP A 11 8.62 6.09 -28.06
CA ASP A 11 9.74 5.65 -27.22
C ASP A 11 9.85 4.13 -27.26
N LYS A 12 11.04 3.60 -27.55
CA LYS A 12 11.25 2.14 -27.66
C LYS A 12 11.16 1.43 -26.30
N VAL A 13 11.32 2.15 -25.19
CA VAL A 13 11.40 1.65 -23.82
C VAL A 13 10.02 1.77 -23.15
N ALA A 14 9.29 0.65 -23.12
CA ALA A 14 7.94 0.60 -22.55
C ALA A 14 7.86 1.07 -21.08
N GLN A 15 8.92 0.86 -20.29
CA GLN A 15 8.97 1.30 -18.89
C GLN A 15 8.94 2.83 -18.74
N ARG A 16 9.26 3.60 -19.80
CA ARG A 16 9.23 5.07 -19.80
C ARG A 16 7.90 5.64 -20.23
N HIS A 17 7.03 4.83 -20.84
CA HIS A 17 5.76 5.29 -21.42
C HIS A 17 4.85 5.95 -20.41
N GLU A 18 4.75 5.39 -19.19
CA GLU A 18 3.92 5.96 -18.12
C GLU A 18 4.40 7.36 -17.72
N ARG A 19 5.72 7.56 -17.60
CA ARG A 19 6.31 8.88 -17.31
C ARG A 19 6.04 9.86 -18.45
N LEU A 20 6.24 9.44 -19.69
CA LEU A 20 6.02 10.30 -20.87
C LEU A 20 4.55 10.69 -21.01
N GLY A 21 3.63 9.74 -20.87
CA GLY A 21 2.19 10.01 -20.87
C GLY A 21 1.80 10.96 -19.73
N THR A 22 2.41 10.79 -18.56
CA THR A 22 2.22 11.72 -17.44
C THR A 22 2.67 13.14 -17.79
N GLN A 23 3.84 13.31 -18.42
CA GLN A 23 4.32 14.63 -18.84
C GLN A 23 3.35 15.33 -19.80
N ILE A 24 2.88 14.60 -20.82
CA ILE A 24 1.92 15.12 -21.79
C ILE A 24 0.61 15.51 -21.13
N ILE A 25 0.14 14.75 -20.14
CA ILE A 25 -1.06 15.09 -19.36
C ILE A 25 -0.84 16.41 -18.59
N TYR A 26 0.32 16.61 -17.96
CA TYR A 26 0.63 17.85 -17.24
C TYR A 26 0.68 19.05 -18.18
N GLU A 27 1.39 18.95 -19.29
CA GLU A 27 1.48 20.02 -20.30
C GLU A 27 0.09 20.40 -20.84
N ASN A 28 -0.75 19.40 -21.13
CA ASN A 28 -2.11 19.62 -21.60
C ASN A 28 -3.03 20.28 -20.57
N LEU A 29 -2.85 19.99 -19.28
CA LEU A 29 -3.63 20.60 -18.20
C LEU A 29 -3.15 22.02 -17.89
N GLU A 30 -1.83 22.24 -17.92
CA GLU A 30 -1.23 23.57 -17.78
C GLU A 30 -1.69 24.52 -18.89
N ASN A 31 -1.69 24.06 -20.15
CA ASN A 31 -2.22 24.81 -21.30
C ASN A 31 -3.71 25.17 -21.15
N LYS A 32 -4.43 24.50 -20.25
CA LYS A 32 -5.84 24.76 -19.93
C LYS A 32 -6.03 25.52 -18.62
N ASN A 33 -4.94 26.02 -18.03
CA ASN A 33 -4.91 26.65 -16.71
C ASN A 33 -5.50 25.75 -15.59
N VAL A 34 -5.33 24.44 -15.71
CA VAL A 34 -5.76 23.46 -14.70
C VAL A 34 -4.55 23.03 -13.86
N SER A 35 -4.60 23.33 -12.57
CA SER A 35 -3.56 22.91 -11.62
C SER A 35 -3.89 21.57 -10.96
N ILE A 36 -2.88 20.69 -10.86
CA ILE A 36 -3.00 19.39 -10.20
C ILE A 36 -2.51 19.53 -8.76
N LYS A 37 -3.42 19.47 -7.79
CA LYS A 37 -3.04 19.54 -6.36
C LYS A 37 -2.44 18.23 -5.85
N ILE A 38 -3.00 17.09 -6.27
CA ILE A 38 -2.59 15.76 -5.83
C ILE A 38 -2.57 14.85 -7.06
N HIS A 39 -1.46 14.13 -7.23
CA HIS A 39 -1.35 13.07 -8.23
C HIS A 39 -1.27 11.73 -7.50
N ALA A 40 -2.25 10.87 -7.71
CA ALA A 40 -2.26 9.50 -7.21
C ALA A 40 -2.01 8.51 -8.36
N HIS A 41 -1.05 7.60 -8.19
CA HIS A 41 -0.70 6.61 -9.22
C HIS A 41 -0.07 5.35 -8.61
N ASP A 42 0.07 4.28 -9.40
CA ASP A 42 0.84 3.10 -8.99
C ASP A 42 2.30 3.46 -8.71
N ARG A 43 2.98 2.72 -7.84
CA ARG A 43 4.37 3.05 -7.49
C ARG A 43 5.31 2.86 -8.69
N ASN A 44 5.55 3.95 -9.42
CA ASN A 44 6.57 4.08 -10.47
C ASN A 44 7.60 5.14 -10.04
N LEU A 45 8.87 4.73 -9.91
CA LEU A 45 9.93 5.63 -9.44
C LEU A 45 10.18 6.82 -10.36
N ALA A 46 9.98 6.65 -11.67
CA ALA A 46 10.20 7.70 -12.64
C ALA A 46 9.07 8.74 -12.61
N VAL A 47 7.83 8.30 -12.38
CA VAL A 47 6.67 9.19 -12.17
C VAL A 47 6.78 9.87 -10.80
N ASN A 48 7.11 9.14 -9.73
CA ASN A 48 7.35 9.71 -8.41
C ASN A 48 8.36 10.86 -8.46
N LYS A 49 9.48 10.66 -9.17
CA LYS A 49 10.48 11.71 -9.35
C LYS A 49 9.88 12.91 -10.10
N PHE A 50 9.25 12.67 -11.25
CA PHE A 50 8.66 13.73 -12.07
C PHE A 50 7.64 14.59 -11.29
N VAL A 51 6.70 13.95 -10.58
CA VAL A 51 5.66 14.66 -9.81
C VAL A 51 6.28 15.45 -8.66
N ARG A 52 7.28 14.91 -7.95
CA ARG A 52 7.97 15.64 -6.86
C ARG A 52 8.79 16.83 -7.36
N ASP A 53 9.38 16.70 -8.54
CA ASP A 53 10.11 17.79 -9.20
C ASP A 53 9.14 18.87 -9.71
N THR A 54 7.85 18.55 -9.87
CA THR A 54 6.81 19.50 -10.25
C THR A 54 6.36 20.32 -9.03
N GLN A 55 6.61 21.63 -9.06
CA GLN A 55 6.19 22.50 -7.96
C GLN A 55 4.67 22.44 -7.76
N PHE A 56 4.23 22.46 -6.49
CA PHE A 56 2.84 22.51 -6.05
C PHE A 56 1.98 21.25 -6.21
N THR A 57 2.50 20.14 -6.75
CA THR A 57 1.77 18.86 -6.77
C THR A 57 2.22 17.94 -5.64
N VAL A 58 1.27 17.41 -4.87
CA VAL A 58 1.55 16.36 -3.89
C VAL A 58 1.53 14.98 -4.58
N ASN A 59 2.68 14.31 -4.59
CA ASN A 59 2.81 12.94 -5.06
C ASN A 59 2.19 11.94 -4.07
N GLN A 60 1.32 11.05 -4.52
CA GLN A 60 0.78 9.94 -3.74
C GLN A 60 0.81 8.64 -4.55
N ASN A 61 1.09 7.54 -3.88
CA ASN A 61 1.04 6.20 -4.44
C ASN A 61 -0.21 5.45 -3.99
N ASP A 62 -0.66 4.54 -4.85
CA ASP A 62 -1.83 3.72 -4.55
C ASP A 62 -1.64 2.87 -3.28
N LEU A 63 -2.51 3.13 -2.30
CA LEU A 63 -2.52 2.43 -1.03
C LEU A 63 -2.91 0.97 -1.19
N TRP A 64 -3.84 0.65 -2.10
CA TRP A 64 -4.33 -0.72 -2.24
C TRP A 64 -3.23 -1.67 -2.68
N HIS A 65 -2.47 -1.31 -3.72
CA HIS A 65 -1.31 -2.07 -4.17
C HIS A 65 -0.25 -2.25 -3.08
N ALA A 66 -0.02 -1.19 -2.30
CA ALA A 66 0.96 -1.23 -1.23
C ALA A 66 0.52 -2.16 -0.07
N VAL A 67 -0.75 -2.09 0.35
CA VAL A 67 -1.32 -3.00 1.37
C VAL A 67 -1.34 -4.44 0.85
N LYS A 68 -1.71 -4.66 -0.42
CA LYS A 68 -1.70 -5.97 -1.07
C LYS A 68 -0.30 -6.59 -1.09
N ALA A 69 0.74 -5.79 -1.32
CA ALA A 69 2.13 -6.25 -1.24
C ALA A 69 2.50 -6.68 0.19
N VAL A 70 2.07 -5.94 1.22
CA VAL A 70 2.27 -6.33 2.62
C VAL A 70 1.53 -7.62 2.95
N LYS A 71 0.25 -7.75 2.56
CA LYS A 71 -0.52 -9.00 2.72
C LYS A 71 0.22 -10.20 2.14
N LYS A 72 0.79 -10.05 0.93
CA LYS A 72 1.58 -11.11 0.29
C LYS A 72 2.84 -11.44 1.08
N ALA A 73 3.53 -10.44 1.64
CA ALA A 73 4.71 -10.65 2.48
C ALA A 73 4.37 -11.39 3.78
N VAL A 74 3.32 -10.96 4.49
CA VAL A 74 2.86 -11.61 5.73
C VAL A 74 2.36 -13.02 5.45
N THR A 75 1.65 -13.24 4.34
CA THR A 75 1.18 -14.57 3.93
C THR A 75 2.33 -15.57 3.75
N LYS A 76 3.49 -15.11 3.26
CA LYS A 76 4.66 -16.00 3.09
C LYS A 76 5.23 -16.49 4.41
N ILE A 77 5.14 -15.68 5.47
CA ILE A 77 5.65 -16.02 6.80
C ILE A 77 4.58 -16.63 7.71
N SER A 78 3.33 -16.73 7.24
CA SER A 78 2.19 -17.24 8.03
C SER A 78 1.85 -18.70 7.75
N LYS A 79 2.37 -19.29 6.67
CA LYS A 79 2.10 -20.68 6.28
C LYS A 79 3.28 -21.31 5.55
N GLY A 80 3.47 -22.61 5.74
CA GLY A 80 4.54 -23.39 5.09
C GLY A 80 4.52 -24.84 5.52
N THR A 81 5.59 -25.59 5.21
CA THR A 81 5.71 -26.99 5.63
C THR A 81 6.19 -27.07 7.08
N LYS A 82 5.81 -28.14 7.78
CA LYS A 82 6.23 -28.36 9.18
C LYS A 82 7.76 -28.32 9.36
N ARG A 83 8.52 -28.78 8.36
CA ARG A 83 10.00 -28.74 8.36
C ARG A 83 10.58 -27.33 8.40
N SER A 84 9.88 -26.33 7.84
CA SER A 84 10.37 -24.94 7.77
C SER A 84 9.74 -24.02 8.82
N GLU A 85 8.92 -24.56 9.72
CA GLU A 85 8.34 -23.80 10.83
C GLU A 85 9.44 -23.28 11.77
N GLY A 86 9.35 -22.01 12.15
CA GLY A 86 10.37 -21.32 12.93
C GLY A 86 11.63 -20.95 12.14
N ILE A 87 11.69 -21.26 10.84
CA ILE A 87 12.80 -20.89 9.93
C ILE A 87 12.33 -19.82 8.94
N SER A 88 11.28 -20.12 8.15
CA SER A 88 10.76 -19.21 7.11
C SER A 88 9.32 -18.78 7.34
N TRP A 89 8.61 -19.43 8.27
CA TRP A 89 7.24 -19.09 8.64
C TRP A 89 6.94 -19.53 10.09
N SER A 90 5.83 -19.08 10.65
CA SER A 90 5.38 -19.48 12.00
C SER A 90 3.87 -19.58 12.08
N VAL A 91 3.37 -20.61 12.80
CA VAL A 91 1.94 -20.74 13.11
C VAL A 91 1.39 -19.55 13.88
N GLN A 92 2.22 -18.89 14.71
CA GLN A 92 1.83 -17.68 15.45
C GLN A 92 1.52 -16.49 14.53
N LEU A 93 1.84 -16.55 13.24
CA LEU A 93 1.52 -15.50 12.27
C LEU A 93 0.30 -15.84 11.40
N GLY A 94 -0.25 -17.06 11.53
CA GLY A 94 -1.33 -17.60 10.70
C GLY A 94 -2.59 -16.74 10.65
N ASP A 95 -2.95 -16.11 11.77
CA ASP A 95 -4.18 -15.36 11.97
C ASP A 95 -4.03 -13.83 11.81
N LYS A 96 -2.86 -13.35 11.34
CA LYS A 96 -2.52 -11.92 11.35
C LYS A 96 -2.61 -11.22 9.99
N VAL A 97 -2.71 -11.97 8.89
CA VAL A 97 -2.66 -11.41 7.52
C VAL A 97 -3.71 -10.32 7.30
N GLU A 98 -5.00 -10.65 7.49
CA GLU A 98 -6.09 -9.69 7.27
C GLU A 98 -6.15 -8.59 8.34
N PRO A 99 -5.99 -8.89 9.64
CA PRO A 99 -5.91 -7.84 10.67
C PRO A 99 -4.79 -6.83 10.45
N ILE A 100 -3.59 -7.27 10.02
CA ILE A 100 -2.48 -6.36 9.69
C ILE A 100 -2.86 -5.45 8.52
N ALA A 101 -3.46 -5.99 7.46
CA ALA A 101 -3.89 -5.18 6.32
C ALA A 101 -4.93 -4.12 6.71
N THR A 102 -5.85 -4.52 7.60
CA THR A 102 -6.87 -3.63 8.16
C THR A 102 -6.22 -2.54 9.02
N HIS A 103 -5.25 -2.90 9.87
CA HIS A 103 -4.51 -1.95 10.69
C HIS A 103 -3.72 -0.94 9.85
N ILE A 104 -3.06 -1.37 8.79
CA ILE A 104 -2.34 -0.45 7.88
C ILE A 104 -3.31 0.53 7.22
N ASN A 105 -4.46 0.02 6.75
CA ASN A 105 -5.53 0.85 6.20
C ASN A 105 -6.06 1.89 7.20
N TRP A 106 -6.21 1.50 8.46
CA TRP A 106 -6.61 2.40 9.53
C TRP A 106 -5.49 3.41 9.84
N ALA A 107 -4.24 2.96 9.98
CA ALA A 107 -3.08 3.77 10.31
C ALA A 107 -2.86 4.90 9.29
N VAL A 108 -2.97 4.59 7.99
CA VAL A 108 -2.81 5.60 6.93
C VAL A 108 -3.93 6.64 6.97
N ARG A 109 -5.16 6.25 7.32
CA ARG A 109 -6.30 7.18 7.43
C ARG A 109 -6.31 7.99 8.73
N ASN A 110 -5.57 7.56 9.74
CA ASN A 110 -5.52 8.16 11.08
C ASN A 110 -4.13 8.71 11.45
N CYS A 111 -3.24 8.89 10.47
CA CYS A 111 -1.92 9.47 10.71
C CYS A 111 -1.91 11.00 10.66
N GLU A 112 -3.06 11.67 10.45
CA GLU A 112 -3.17 13.13 10.33
C GLU A 112 -2.22 13.71 9.26
N GLN A 113 -2.06 12.99 8.15
CA GLN A 113 -1.12 13.31 7.09
C GLN A 113 0.35 13.39 7.56
N ASN A 114 0.67 12.80 8.71
CA ASN A 114 2.01 12.82 9.29
C ASN A 114 2.70 11.47 9.08
N SER A 115 3.79 11.51 8.33
CA SER A 115 4.56 10.32 7.99
C SER A 115 5.26 9.64 9.18
N LEU A 116 5.60 10.40 10.23
CA LEU A 116 6.18 9.87 11.46
C LEU A 116 5.12 9.12 12.25
N LYS A 117 3.93 9.73 12.43
CA LYS A 117 2.77 9.05 13.06
C LYS A 117 2.41 7.75 12.34
N LEU A 118 2.47 7.76 11.00
CA LEU A 118 2.26 6.53 10.22
C LEU A 118 3.32 5.47 10.55
N LYS A 119 4.61 5.82 10.57
CA LYS A 119 5.68 4.86 10.93
C LYS A 119 5.52 4.31 12.34
N GLU A 120 5.25 5.16 13.33
CA GLU A 120 5.00 4.76 14.72
C GLU A 120 3.83 3.78 14.82
N SER A 121 2.73 4.07 14.10
CA SER A 121 1.56 3.18 14.06
C SER A 121 1.86 1.84 13.39
N LEU A 122 2.79 1.79 12.41
CA LEU A 122 3.24 0.56 11.77
C LEU A 122 4.19 -0.24 12.66
N ASP A 123 5.13 0.42 13.34
CA ASP A 123 6.03 -0.22 14.31
C ASP A 123 5.25 -0.85 15.47
N ASN A 124 4.18 -0.18 15.92
CA ASN A 124 3.33 -0.68 16.99
C ASN A 124 2.57 -1.98 16.64
N ILE A 125 2.43 -2.35 15.35
CA ILE A 125 1.79 -3.63 14.95
C ILE A 125 2.45 -4.81 15.66
N VAL A 126 3.79 -4.82 15.70
CA VAL A 126 4.55 -5.93 16.30
C VAL A 126 4.32 -5.97 17.82
N ASN A 127 4.41 -4.81 18.47
CA ASN A 127 4.21 -4.70 19.91
C ASN A 127 2.79 -5.13 20.33
N HIS A 128 1.78 -4.72 19.57
CA HIS A 128 0.39 -5.11 19.82
C HIS A 128 0.22 -6.63 19.83
N TYR A 129 0.86 -7.36 18.90
CA TYR A 129 0.79 -8.82 18.88
C TYR A 129 1.69 -9.50 19.92
N CYS A 130 2.68 -8.80 20.47
CA CYS A 130 3.45 -9.25 21.63
C CYS A 130 2.76 -8.94 22.97
N ASP A 131 1.46 -8.61 22.94
CA ASP A 131 0.66 -8.25 24.13
C ASP A 131 1.17 -6.98 24.84
N ASN A 132 1.89 -6.11 24.12
CA ASN A 132 2.25 -4.79 24.60
C ASN A 132 1.33 -3.75 23.95
N HIS A 133 0.51 -3.10 24.77
CA HIS A 133 -0.50 -2.13 24.33
C HIS A 133 -0.17 -0.67 24.68
N GLU A 134 1.03 -0.37 25.20
CA GLU A 134 1.45 0.97 25.64
C GLU A 134 1.41 2.04 24.54
N ASN A 135 1.52 1.64 23.27
CA ASN A 135 1.48 2.53 22.11
C ASN A 135 0.26 2.30 21.21
N CYS A 136 -0.72 1.50 21.66
CA CYS A 136 -2.00 1.39 20.97
C CYS A 136 -2.78 2.71 21.08
N HIS A 137 -3.57 3.01 20.05
CA HIS A 137 -4.42 4.20 20.03
C HIS A 137 -5.29 4.27 21.28
N HIS A 138 -5.40 5.45 21.89
CA HIS A 138 -6.08 5.65 23.18
C HIS A 138 -7.54 5.15 23.19
N SER A 139 -8.23 5.22 22.03
CA SER A 139 -9.59 4.71 21.87
C SER A 139 -9.69 3.21 21.59
N SER A 140 -8.56 2.48 21.50
CA SER A 140 -8.57 1.03 21.30
C SER A 140 -8.98 0.33 22.58
N ARG A 141 -9.87 -0.66 22.46
CA ARG A 141 -10.37 -1.44 23.61
C ARG A 141 -9.25 -2.00 24.50
N CYS A 142 -8.14 -2.44 23.91
CA CYS A 142 -6.97 -2.96 24.62
C CYS A 142 -6.26 -1.94 25.53
N ARG A 143 -6.62 -0.66 25.49
CA ARG A 143 -6.07 0.39 26.36
C ARG A 143 -6.83 0.62 27.64
N PHE A 144 -8.13 0.31 27.68
CA PHE A 144 -9.00 0.73 28.78
C PHE A 144 -9.91 -0.39 29.30
N ASP A 145 -10.13 -1.47 28.55
CA ASP A 145 -10.88 -2.62 29.05
C ASP A 145 -9.98 -3.51 29.91
N SER A 146 -10.26 -3.57 31.22
CA SER A 146 -9.53 -4.41 32.17
C SER A 146 -9.66 -5.91 31.89
N ASN A 147 -10.70 -6.30 31.15
CA ASN A 147 -10.97 -7.69 30.76
C ASN A 147 -10.63 -7.93 29.28
N TYR A 148 -9.74 -7.11 28.71
CA TYR A 148 -9.30 -7.31 27.34
C TYR A 148 -8.50 -8.61 27.20
N GLU A 149 -8.95 -9.47 26.30
CA GLU A 149 -8.23 -10.67 25.88
C GLU A 149 -7.85 -10.56 24.40
N PRO A 150 -6.61 -10.89 24.02
CA PRO A 150 -6.20 -10.91 22.62
C PRO A 150 -7.05 -11.87 21.79
N SER A 151 -7.74 -11.35 20.77
CA SER A 151 -8.53 -12.16 19.83
C SER A 151 -7.70 -13.02 18.87
N ARG A 152 -6.36 -12.91 18.94
CA ARG A 152 -5.39 -13.53 18.04
C ARG A 152 -4.25 -14.12 18.86
N THR A 153 -3.58 -15.11 18.28
CA THR A 153 -2.45 -15.80 18.90
C THR A 153 -1.38 -14.78 19.32
N VAL A 154 -1.02 -14.76 20.61
CA VAL A 154 0.06 -13.88 21.09
C VAL A 154 1.40 -14.31 20.51
N LEU A 155 2.21 -13.33 20.11
CA LEU A 155 3.50 -13.50 19.47
C LEU A 155 4.61 -13.61 20.52
N THR A 156 4.80 -14.82 21.06
CA THR A 156 5.82 -15.11 22.08
C THR A 156 7.16 -15.55 21.48
N ASN A 157 7.15 -16.06 20.24
CA ASN A 157 8.36 -16.55 19.59
C ASN A 157 9.19 -15.40 19.00
N LEU A 158 10.45 -15.25 19.46
CA LEU A 158 11.37 -14.20 18.99
C LEU A 158 11.63 -14.23 17.47
N LYS A 159 11.71 -15.41 16.86
CA LYS A 159 11.90 -15.52 15.41
C LYS A 159 10.65 -15.07 14.66
N ALA A 160 9.46 -15.46 15.12
CA ALA A 160 8.19 -15.03 14.53
C ALA A 160 8.01 -13.51 14.63
N ARG A 161 8.37 -12.91 15.79
CA ARG A 161 8.46 -11.45 15.97
C ARG A 161 9.35 -10.80 14.93
N LYS A 162 10.58 -11.30 14.76
CA LYS A 162 11.54 -10.76 13.80
C LYS A 162 11.07 -10.91 12.35
N MET A 163 10.41 -12.03 12.00
CA MET A 163 9.83 -12.22 10.66
C MET A 163 8.77 -11.16 10.37
N LEU A 164 7.87 -10.91 11.32
CA LEU A 164 6.83 -9.90 11.17
C LEU A 164 7.42 -8.49 11.08
N GLU A 165 8.37 -8.16 11.96
CA GLU A 165 9.07 -6.87 11.93
C GLU A 165 9.73 -6.61 10.57
N ILE A 166 10.44 -7.59 10.02
CA ILE A 166 11.06 -7.49 8.69
C ILE A 166 9.99 -7.31 7.61
N ALA A 167 8.87 -8.05 7.67
CA ALA A 167 7.81 -7.94 6.68
C ALA A 167 7.17 -6.53 6.66
N ILE A 168 6.97 -5.91 7.83
CA ILE A 168 6.44 -4.54 7.93
C ILE A 168 7.49 -3.51 7.50
N LYS A 169 8.70 -3.56 8.07
CA LYS A 169 9.75 -2.55 7.83
C LYS A 169 10.33 -2.59 6.41
N SER A 170 10.25 -3.74 5.75
CA SER A 170 10.67 -3.87 4.35
C SER A 170 9.66 -3.33 3.34
N SER A 171 8.41 -3.08 3.77
CA SER A 171 7.32 -2.60 2.92
C SER A 171 7.57 -1.21 2.35
N THR A 172 6.95 -0.91 1.22
CA THR A 172 7.04 0.42 0.59
C THR A 172 6.37 1.49 1.44
N ILE A 173 5.28 1.17 2.13
CA ILE A 173 4.56 2.09 3.03
C ILE A 173 5.45 2.51 4.19
N TYR A 174 6.19 1.56 4.79
CA TYR A 174 7.12 1.89 5.87
C TYR A 174 8.34 2.69 5.38
N LYS A 175 8.90 2.32 4.22
CA LYS A 175 10.10 2.99 3.65
C LYS A 175 9.81 4.39 3.13
N TYR A 176 8.64 4.60 2.53
CA TYR A 176 8.24 5.85 1.89
C TYR A 176 6.84 6.30 2.37
N PRO A 177 6.66 6.54 3.68
CA PRO A 177 5.34 6.86 4.25
C PRO A 177 4.71 8.10 3.63
N GLN A 178 5.53 9.10 3.25
CA GLN A 178 5.07 10.34 2.62
C GLN A 178 4.30 10.12 1.32
N ASP A 179 4.56 9.03 0.60
CA ASP A 179 3.83 8.71 -0.62
C ASP A 179 2.41 8.18 -0.33
N TYR A 180 2.03 7.90 0.92
CA TYR A 180 0.75 7.26 1.24
C TYR A 180 -0.14 8.03 2.22
N ILE A 181 0.37 9.09 2.85
CA ILE A 181 -0.29 9.82 3.95
C ILE A 181 -1.68 10.39 3.62
N LEU A 182 -2.05 10.51 2.35
CA LEU A 182 -3.39 10.97 1.92
C LEU A 182 -4.35 9.83 1.60
N ALA A 183 -3.97 8.58 1.86
CA ALA A 183 -4.78 7.38 1.69
C ALA A 183 -5.45 7.25 0.30
N LYS A 184 -4.72 7.61 -0.76
CA LYS A 184 -5.26 7.53 -2.13
C LYS A 184 -5.34 6.08 -2.58
N ASP A 185 -6.51 5.69 -3.07
CA ASP A 185 -6.82 4.34 -3.49
C ASP A 185 -7.33 4.36 -4.93
N THR A 186 -6.61 3.71 -5.84
CA THR A 186 -7.01 3.58 -7.25
C THR A 186 -7.84 2.32 -7.51
N PHE A 187 -8.08 1.48 -6.49
CA PHE A 187 -8.78 0.21 -6.61
C PHE A 187 -10.14 0.30 -7.30
N TYR A 188 -10.97 1.29 -6.95
CA TYR A 188 -12.30 1.44 -7.54
C TYR A 188 -12.23 1.81 -9.03
N VAL A 189 -11.26 2.66 -9.40
CA VAL A 189 -11.02 3.06 -10.79
C VAL A 189 -10.50 1.87 -11.60
N GLU A 190 -9.56 1.10 -11.04
CA GLU A 190 -9.01 -0.09 -11.68
C GLU A 190 -10.03 -1.22 -11.80
N SER A 191 -10.81 -1.48 -10.75
CA SER A 191 -11.87 -2.50 -10.76
C SER A 191 -12.90 -2.19 -11.82
N PHE A 192 -13.34 -0.93 -11.92
CA PHE A 192 -14.20 -0.47 -12.99
C PHE A 192 -13.57 -0.67 -14.37
N ASN A 193 -12.33 -0.23 -14.56
CA ASN A 193 -11.61 -0.38 -15.83
C ASN A 193 -11.46 -1.85 -16.24
N ASN A 194 -11.22 -2.75 -15.29
CA ASN A 194 -11.11 -4.18 -15.55
C ASN A 194 -12.46 -4.79 -15.99
N VAL A 195 -13.56 -4.43 -15.33
CA VAL A 195 -14.91 -4.88 -15.72
C VAL A 195 -15.26 -4.39 -17.13
N VAL A 196 -15.02 -3.11 -17.43
CA VAL A 196 -15.27 -2.55 -18.77
C VAL A 196 -14.43 -3.24 -19.85
N LYS A 197 -13.13 -3.52 -19.57
CA LYS A 197 -12.27 -4.29 -20.48
C LYS A 197 -12.78 -5.71 -20.72
N HIS A 198 -13.32 -6.37 -19.70
CA HIS A 198 -13.91 -7.70 -19.83
C HIS A 198 -15.16 -7.69 -20.71
N ILE A 199 -16.07 -6.72 -20.50
CA ILE A 199 -17.28 -6.56 -21.32
C ILE A 199 -16.92 -6.26 -22.78
N SER A 200 -15.95 -5.37 -23.01
CA SER A 200 -15.46 -5.03 -24.36
C SER A 200 -14.85 -6.23 -25.08
N ARG A 201 -14.06 -7.06 -24.38
CA ARG A 201 -13.49 -8.29 -24.94
C ARG A 201 -14.54 -9.34 -25.30
N GLN A 202 -15.61 -9.47 -24.51
CA GLN A 202 -16.70 -10.41 -24.81
C GLN A 202 -17.48 -9.99 -26.06
N LYS A 203 -17.63 -8.69 -26.32
CA LYS A 203 -18.26 -8.20 -27.57
C LYS A 203 -17.42 -8.47 -28.83
N ASN A 204 -16.11 -8.58 -28.70
CA ASN A 204 -15.21 -8.89 -29.82
C ASN A 204 -15.03 -10.40 -30.11
N LEU A 205 -15.71 -11.27 -29.35
CA LEU A 205 -15.73 -12.73 -29.56
C LEU A 205 -17.08 -13.21 -30.15
N LEU A 206 -17.99 -12.29 -30.46
CA LEU A 206 -19.33 -12.55 -31.01
C LEU A 206 -19.46 -12.16 -32.49
N TRP A 207 -18.34 -12.03 -33.19
CA TRP A 207 -18.28 -11.85 -34.65
C TRP A 207 -17.33 -12.89 -35.25
#